data_AF-A0A397V418-F1
#
_entry.id   AF-A0A397V418-F1
#
_cell.length_a   1.000
_cell.length_b   1.000
_cell.length_c   1.000
_cell.angle_alpha   90.00
_cell.angle_beta   90.00
_cell.angle_gamma   90.00
#
_symmetry.space_group_name_H-M   'P 1'
#
loop_
_entity.id
_entity.type
_entity.pdbx_description
1 polymer ?
#
loop_
_entity_poly.entity_id
_entity_poly.type
_entity_poly.pdbx_seq_one_letter_code
_entity_poly.pdbx_strand_id
1 'polypeptide(L)'
;SIEVVHDAVHDALGGPGGHMSYPDIAGFDPIFFLHVDRLIAIWQACHPDVWIIGNADTEGTFTQPVDKLIDENIPLTPFRKSENDYWTSKLVRYINV
;
A
#
# COMPACT_ATOMS: atom_id res chain seq x y z
N SER A 1 -3.22 2.41 12.93
CA SER A 1 -3.25 2.73 11.48
C SER A 1 -4.10 1.70 10.77
N ILE A 2 -4.36 1.86 9.46
CA ILE A 2 -4.99 0.79 8.65
C ILE A 2 -4.06 -0.44 8.59
N GLU A 3 -2.75 -0.20 8.43
CA GLU A 3 -1.70 -1.23 8.40
C GLU A 3 -1.71 -2.16 9.62
N VAL A 4 -1.81 -1.63 10.86
CA VAL A 4 -1.86 -2.47 12.07
C VAL A 4 -3.03 -3.47 12.08
N VAL A 5 -4.20 -3.07 11.56
CA VAL A 5 -5.35 -3.99 11.46
C VAL A 5 -5.14 -4.99 10.33
N HIS A 6 -4.52 -4.56 9.24
CA HIS A 6 -4.12 -5.40 8.12
C HIS A 6 -3.13 -6.50 8.54
N ASP A 7 -2.13 -6.17 9.35
CA ASP A 7 -1.12 -7.12 9.82
C ASP A 7 -1.76 -8.23 10.67
N ALA A 8 -2.73 -7.89 11.51
CA ALA A 8 -3.49 -8.88 12.27
C ALA A 8 -4.28 -9.85 11.38
N VAL A 9 -4.77 -9.40 10.21
CA VAL A 9 -5.42 -10.28 9.23
C VAL A 9 -4.40 -11.20 8.56
N HIS A 10 -3.21 -10.68 8.22
CA HIS A 10 -2.09 -11.49 7.73
C HIS A 10 -1.73 -12.61 8.71
N ASP A 11 -1.56 -12.29 9.99
CA ASP A 11 -1.25 -13.25 11.04
C ASP A 11 -2.36 -14.28 11.25
N ALA A 12 -3.63 -13.85 11.20
CA ALA A 12 -4.77 -14.74 11.37
C ALA A 12 -4.91 -15.76 10.22
N LEU A 13 -4.59 -15.35 8.99
CA LEU A 13 -4.67 -16.20 7.80
C LEU A 13 -3.42 -17.10 7.65
N GLY A 14 -2.24 -16.56 7.94
CA GLY A 14 -0.98 -17.28 7.83
C GLY A 14 -0.72 -18.23 8.99
N GLY A 15 -1.16 -17.85 10.20
CA GLY A 15 -0.87 -18.58 11.43
C GLY A 15 0.64 -18.78 11.63
N PRO A 16 1.05 -19.78 12.43
CA PRO A 16 2.45 -20.09 12.63
C PRO A 16 3.08 -20.69 11.36
N GLY A 17 3.77 -19.85 10.58
CA GLY A 17 4.64 -20.31 9.49
C GLY A 17 3.99 -20.35 8.09
N GLY A 18 2.75 -19.88 7.91
CA GLY A 18 2.09 -19.85 6.60
C GLY A 18 2.54 -18.67 5.73
N HIS A 19 2.30 -18.75 4.41
CA HIS A 19 2.73 -17.70 3.47
C HIS A 19 2.22 -16.32 3.86
N MET A 20 0.95 -16.21 4.29
CA MET A 20 0.33 -14.93 4.65
C MET A 20 0.96 -14.25 5.88
N SER A 21 1.73 -14.95 6.73
CA SER A 21 2.40 -14.32 7.89
C SER A 21 3.78 -13.71 7.56
N TYR A 22 4.23 -13.80 6.31
CA TYR A 22 5.55 -13.31 5.89
C TYR A 22 5.42 -12.38 4.68
N PRO A 23 5.74 -11.08 4.82
CA PRO A 23 5.60 -10.10 3.74
C PRO A 23 6.28 -10.51 2.42
N ASP A 24 7.43 -11.16 2.50
CA ASP A 24 8.24 -11.59 1.34
C ASP A 24 7.53 -12.62 0.44
N ILE A 25 6.55 -13.35 0.99
CA ILE A 25 5.87 -14.47 0.31
C ILE A 25 4.34 -14.42 0.41
N ALA A 26 3.76 -13.48 1.16
CA ALA A 26 2.31 -13.36 1.32
C ALA A 26 1.59 -13.11 -0.02
N GLY A 27 2.23 -12.39 -0.94
CA GLY A 27 1.68 -12.11 -2.28
C GLY A 27 1.48 -13.33 -3.17
N PHE A 28 1.98 -14.52 -2.79
CA PHE A 28 1.75 -15.77 -3.53
C PHE A 28 0.44 -16.47 -3.15
N ASP A 29 -0.17 -16.12 -2.01
CA ASP A 29 -1.46 -16.69 -1.61
C ASP A 29 -2.61 -15.92 -2.30
N PRO A 30 -3.52 -16.56 -3.06
CA PRO A 30 -4.61 -15.87 -3.75
C PRO A 30 -5.49 -15.00 -2.84
N ILE A 31 -5.60 -15.33 -1.54
CA ILE A 31 -6.39 -14.54 -0.60
C ILE A 31 -5.83 -13.14 -0.37
N PHE A 32 -4.54 -12.92 -0.65
CA PHE A 32 -3.84 -11.64 -0.55
C PHE A 32 -4.53 -10.52 -1.35
N PHE A 33 -5.26 -10.83 -2.42
CA PHE A 33 -5.86 -9.80 -3.26
C PHE A 33 -7.24 -9.31 -2.76
N LEU A 34 -7.77 -9.86 -1.67
CA LEU A 34 -9.15 -9.61 -1.24
C LEU A 34 -9.30 -8.71 0.00
N HIS A 35 -8.23 -8.36 0.72
CA HIS A 35 -8.36 -7.95 2.13
C HIS A 35 -8.30 -6.45 2.46
N VAL A 36 -7.88 -5.51 1.58
CA VAL A 36 -7.57 -4.12 2.02
C VAL A 36 -8.35 -2.99 1.36
N ASP A 37 -8.41 -2.94 0.02
CA ASP A 37 -8.69 -1.69 -0.73
C ASP A 37 -10.01 -0.99 -0.33
N ARG A 38 -11.05 -1.77 -0.02
CA ARG A 38 -12.36 -1.25 0.41
C ARG A 38 -12.30 -0.39 1.67
N LEU A 39 -11.42 -0.69 2.63
CA LEU A 39 -11.32 0.08 3.87
C LEU A 39 -10.73 1.48 3.63
N ILE A 40 -9.78 1.59 2.70
CA ILE A 40 -9.19 2.87 2.29
C ILE A 40 -10.26 3.74 1.64
N ALA A 41 -11.06 3.18 0.71
CA ALA A 41 -12.14 3.91 0.06
C ALA A 41 -13.19 4.46 1.05
N ILE A 42 -13.59 3.66 2.04
CA ILE A 42 -14.49 4.12 3.12
C ILE A 42 -13.85 5.24 3.92
N TRP A 43 -12.58 5.09 4.30
CA TRP A 43 -11.86 6.12 5.05
C TRP A 43 -11.76 7.44 4.29
N GLN A 44 -11.47 7.40 2.98
CA GLN A 44 -11.44 8.57 2.09
C GLN A 44 -12.80 9.28 2.02
N ALA A 45 -13.90 8.52 1.94
CA ALA A 45 -15.24 9.10 1.93
C ALA A 45 -15.57 9.86 3.23
N CYS A 46 -15.03 9.41 4.37
CA CYS A 46 -15.17 10.11 5.65
C CYS A 46 -14.20 11.29 5.83
N HIS A 47 -13.07 11.30 5.12
CA HIS A 47 -12.02 12.33 5.23
C HIS A 47 -11.68 12.91 3.85
N PRO A 48 -12.64 13.57 3.18
CA PRO A 48 -12.51 13.96 1.78
C PRO A 48 -11.39 14.96 1.51
N ASP A 49 -10.96 15.72 2.51
CA ASP A 49 -9.91 16.73 2.38
C ASP A 49 -8.50 16.23 2.77
N VAL A 50 -8.40 14.98 3.25
CA VAL A 50 -7.13 14.40 3.72
C VAL A 50 -6.61 13.40 2.68
N TRP A 51 -5.32 13.52 2.37
CA TRP A 51 -4.60 12.57 1.52
C TRP A 51 -3.18 12.34 2.03
N ILE A 52 -2.31 11.73 1.23
CA ILE A 52 -0.92 11.43 1.62
C ILE A 52 -0.22 12.71 2.11
N ILE A 53 0.16 12.70 3.38
CA ILE A 53 0.96 13.75 4.02
C ILE A 53 2.41 13.28 4.01
N GLY A 54 3.31 14.14 3.52
CA GLY A 54 4.70 13.77 3.34
C GLY A 54 5.42 13.43 4.65
N ASN A 55 6.13 12.31 4.69
CA ASN A 55 6.96 11.90 5.83
C ASN A 55 8.21 11.15 5.37
N ALA A 56 9.23 11.05 6.22
CA ALA A 56 10.40 10.22 5.94
C ALA A 56 10.03 8.72 6.06
N ASP A 57 10.41 7.94 5.04
CA ASP A 57 10.39 6.49 5.07
C ASP A 57 11.44 5.97 6.06
N THR A 58 11.04 5.06 6.95
CA THR A 58 11.91 4.50 7.97
C THR A 58 12.55 3.17 7.59
N GLU A 59 12.06 2.49 6.55
CA GLU A 59 12.50 1.13 6.21
C GLU A 59 13.07 1.00 4.79
N GLY A 60 12.59 1.81 3.84
CA GLY A 60 13.01 1.73 2.45
C GLY A 60 12.44 0.52 1.72
N THR A 61 12.69 0.44 0.41
CA THR A 61 12.27 -0.68 -0.45
C THR A 61 13.37 -1.01 -1.46
N PHE A 62 13.13 -1.99 -2.33
CA PHE A 62 14.02 -2.30 -3.45
C PHE A 62 14.31 -1.08 -4.36
N THR A 63 13.38 -0.13 -4.44
CA THR A 63 13.46 1.02 -5.35
C THR A 63 13.57 2.37 -4.67
N GLN A 64 13.37 2.42 -3.34
CA GLN A 64 13.38 3.65 -2.55
C GLN A 64 14.38 3.49 -1.39
N PRO A 65 15.36 4.41 -1.24
CA PRO A 65 16.28 4.34 -0.12
C PRO A 65 15.58 4.81 1.17
N VAL A 66 16.09 4.32 2.31
CA VAL A 66 15.68 4.73 3.66
C VAL A 66 15.85 6.24 3.85
N ASP A 67 15.06 6.83 4.75
CA ASP A 67 15.09 8.24 5.17
C ASP A 67 14.77 9.24 4.04
N LYS A 68 14.10 8.78 2.98
CA LYS A 68 13.57 9.69 1.96
C LYS A 68 12.20 10.20 2.32
N LEU A 69 11.98 11.50 2.07
CA LEU A 69 10.65 12.08 2.14
C LEU A 69 9.77 11.45 1.05
N ILE A 70 8.73 10.75 1.46
CA ILE A 70 7.70 10.20 0.58
C ILE A 70 6.46 11.09 0.68
N ASP A 71 5.91 11.50 -0.46
CA ASP A 71 4.67 12.26 -0.59
C ASP A 71 3.77 11.73 -1.72
N GLU A 72 2.66 12.42 -2.00
CA GLU A 72 1.68 11.98 -3.01
C GLU A 72 2.21 11.90 -4.46
N ASN A 73 3.36 12.50 -4.75
CA ASN A 73 3.93 12.64 -6.10
C ASN A 73 5.06 11.63 -6.38
N ILE A 74 5.50 10.87 -5.37
CA ILE A 74 6.54 9.86 -5.56
C ILE A 74 6.03 8.75 -6.50
N PRO A 75 6.85 8.32 -7.48
CA PRO A 75 6.55 7.17 -8.33
C PRO A 75 6.29 5.89 -7.51
N LEU A 76 5.14 5.25 -7.74
CA LEU A 76 4.80 3.93 -7.22
C LEU A 76 5.43 2.85 -8.13
N THR A 77 6.74 2.69 -8.05
CA THR A 77 7.45 1.65 -8.80
C THR A 77 7.06 0.24 -8.30
N PRO A 78 6.91 -0.76 -9.19
CA PRO A 78 7.14 -0.75 -10.63
C PRO A 78 5.88 -0.45 -11.47
N PHE A 79 4.81 0.12 -10.91
CA PHE A 79 3.53 0.31 -11.59
C PHE A 79 3.59 1.45 -12.62
N ARG A 80 3.80 1.10 -13.89
CA ARG A 80 3.87 2.06 -15.00
C ARG A 80 2.48 2.51 -15.44
N LYS A 81 2.38 3.81 -15.76
CA LYS A 81 1.23 4.43 -16.43
C LYS A 81 1.48 4.54 -17.94
N SER A 82 2.72 4.78 -18.35
CA SER A 82 3.17 4.86 -19.74
C SER A 82 4.57 4.23 -19.86
N GLU A 83 5.16 4.27 -21.06
CA GLU A 83 6.55 3.84 -21.25
C GLU A 83 7.53 4.57 -20.32
N ASN A 84 7.30 5.87 -20.09
CA ASN A 84 8.22 6.75 -19.36
C ASN A 84 7.69 7.25 -18.01
N ASP A 85 6.42 6.98 -17.67
CA ASP A 85 5.78 7.47 -16.45
C ASP A 85 5.27 6.34 -15.55
N TYR A 86 5.30 6.59 -14.24
CA TYR A 86 4.72 5.72 -13.22
C TYR A 86 3.44 6.31 -12.65
N TRP A 87 2.63 5.44 -12.06
CA TRP A 87 1.54 5.90 -11.19
C TRP A 87 2.11 6.59 -9.95
N THR A 88 1.34 7.53 -9.40
CA THR A 88 1.62 8.18 -8.11
C THR A 88 0.36 8.11 -7.26
N SER A 89 0.49 8.22 -5.94
CA SER A 89 -0.66 8.20 -5.02
C SER A 89 -1.68 9.29 -5.36
N LYS A 90 -1.22 10.44 -5.88
CA LYS A 90 -2.10 11.51 -6.38
C LYS A 90 -2.98 11.07 -7.55
N LEU A 91 -2.42 10.30 -8.49
CA LEU A 91 -3.12 9.87 -9.71
C LEU A 91 -4.17 8.78 -9.45
N VAL A 92 -4.03 8.03 -8.35
CA VAL A 92 -4.93 6.92 -7.98
C VAL A 92 -5.86 7.25 -6.81
N ARG A 93 -5.93 8.51 -6.39
CA ARG A 93 -6.80 8.93 -5.29
C ARG A 93 -8.28 8.62 -5.55
N TYR A 94 -8.73 8.80 -6.78
CA TYR A 94 -10.12 8.60 -7.16
C TYR A 94 -10.23 7.41 -8.11
N ILE A 95 -11.01 6.42 -7.72
CA ILE A 95 -11.42 5.32 -8.58
C ILE A 95 -12.68 5.78 -9.31
N ASN A 96 -12.54 6.10 -10.59
CA ASN A 96 -13.72 6.36 -11.42
C ASN A 96 -14.40 5.02 -11.71
N VAL A 97 -15.66 4.89 -11.29
CA VAL A 97 -16.54 3.78 -11.64
C VAL A 97 -17.43 4.19 -12.80
#